data_AF-A0A7V9PV86-F1
#
_entry.id   AF-A0A7V9PV86-F1
#
_cell.length_a   1.000
_cell.length_b   1.000
_cell.length_c   1.000
_cell.angle_alpha   90.00
_cell.angle_beta   90.00
_cell.angle_gamma   90.00
#
_symmetry.space_group_name_H-M   'P 1'
#
loop_
_entity.id
_entity.type
_entity.pdbx_description
1 polymer ?
#
loop_
_entity_poly.entity_id
_entity_poly.type
_entity_poly.pdbx_seq_one_letter_code
_entity_poly.pdbx_strand_id
1 'polypeptide(L)'
;MPARSTPVLDLDPATIRRARSLARKVGRPVVRMAKQHTTVSVERATLRMAGLGGADPDGTPWANRLLDTVRGDVGLEHGVCLPVWDALLRGEAGDLAELAGKASVGSVRFRLPEGRDATRAAAAADKAVGVGLRRIDARRRERERLVKRWGDPEQTPWVYLIVATGDIYEDMPQAQQAARAGADVIAVIRSTGQSLLDFVPEGPTREGYAGTYATQENFRLMRAALDESSKELGRYVRLTNYASGLCMPEIATLAGLERLDMMLNDSMYGILFRDINPVRTFVDQRFSRQVHARAGIIINTGEDNYLTTADAVDAAHTVTVSQLLNECFAKEAGLADWQLGLGHAFEIDPDVPDSFRLELAHALLARQLFPKAPLKWMPPTRHMSGDVFRGYLLDGFFNLAGMLTGQGILLVGMMTEAVVTPWLSDRDLALQNVRYVRNAAGGLAEDFHPAPDGLIARRARRVLAESIDLLERILDHAEPDFGAGLLAAIADGTFGLMRRPADGGRGLDGVVRLAPGYVNPARDLLDGAP
;
A
#
# COMPACT_ATOMS: atom_id res chain seq x y z
N MET A 1 6.15 6.75 25.41
CA MET A 1 7.36 6.42 24.61
C MET A 1 7.64 4.95 24.85
N PRO A 2 7.69 4.07 23.83
CA PRO A 2 8.11 2.70 24.10
C PRO A 2 9.60 2.73 24.49
N ALA A 3 9.94 1.99 25.54
CA ALA A 3 11.31 1.82 26.00
C ALA A 3 12.19 1.38 24.83
N ARG A 4 13.44 1.85 24.78
CA ARG A 4 14.44 1.31 23.85
C ARG A 4 14.56 -0.18 24.14
N SER A 5 13.96 -1.03 23.29
CA SER A 5 14.13 -2.46 23.40
C SER A 5 15.59 -2.79 23.13
N THR A 6 16.22 -3.46 24.08
CA THR A 6 17.52 -4.11 23.88
C THR A 6 17.39 -5.06 22.67
N PRO A 7 18.33 -5.10 21.73
CA PRO A 7 18.24 -6.01 20.59
C PRO A 7 18.10 -7.46 21.07
N VAL A 8 17.03 -8.14 20.67
CA VAL A 8 16.75 -9.52 21.10
C VAL A 8 17.67 -10.53 20.40
N LEU A 9 18.14 -10.23 19.18
CA LEU A 9 19.15 -11.02 18.49
C LEU A 9 20.47 -10.25 18.41
N ASP A 10 21.58 -11.00 18.47
CA ASP A 10 22.91 -10.48 18.17
C ASP A 10 23.19 -10.55 16.66
N LEU A 11 22.69 -9.54 15.94
CA LEU A 11 22.98 -9.31 14.52
C LEU A 11 24.01 -8.19 14.39
N ASP A 12 25.07 -8.43 13.62
CA ASP A 12 26.10 -7.44 13.36
C ASP A 12 25.51 -6.18 12.69
N PRO A 13 25.62 -5.00 13.33
CA PRO A 13 25.15 -3.74 12.75
C PRO A 13 25.79 -3.39 11.40
N ALA A 14 27.03 -3.84 11.12
CA ALA A 14 27.68 -3.61 9.83
C ALA A 14 27.00 -4.41 8.70
N THR A 15 26.63 -5.66 8.96
CA THR A 15 25.84 -6.51 8.05
C THR A 15 24.49 -5.87 7.73
N ILE A 16 23.76 -5.36 8.73
CA ILE A 16 22.48 -4.65 8.51
C ILE A 16 22.68 -3.39 7.64
N ARG A 17 23.75 -2.61 7.90
CA ARG A 17 24.07 -1.43 7.08
C ARG A 17 24.42 -1.83 5.64
N ARG A 18 25.12 -2.94 5.42
CA ARG A 18 25.42 -3.49 4.09
C ARG A 18 24.13 -3.84 3.35
N ALA A 19 23.22 -4.58 3.97
CA ALA A 19 21.94 -4.97 3.36
C ALA A 19 21.13 -3.74 2.90
N ARG A 20 20.94 -2.73 3.76
CA ARG A 20 20.27 -1.47 3.38
C ARG A 20 21.02 -0.69 2.31
N SER A 21 22.35 -0.70 2.33
CA SER A 21 23.15 -0.03 1.30
C SER A 21 23.01 -0.69 -0.07
N LEU A 22 22.92 -2.02 -0.12
CA LEU A 22 22.69 -2.76 -1.34
C LEU A 22 21.29 -2.51 -1.88
N ALA A 23 20.25 -2.55 -1.03
CA ALA A 23 18.88 -2.20 -1.42
C ALA A 23 18.80 -0.79 -2.04
N ARG A 24 19.52 0.19 -1.47
CA ARG A 24 19.63 1.54 -2.06
C ARG A 24 20.31 1.57 -3.43
N LYS A 25 21.35 0.76 -3.64
CA LYS A 25 22.01 0.64 -4.94
C LYS A 25 21.08 0.00 -5.97
N VAL A 26 20.37 -1.07 -5.60
CA VAL A 26 19.39 -1.78 -6.43
C VAL A 26 18.21 -0.87 -6.81
N GLY A 27 17.69 -0.08 -5.86
CA GLY A 27 16.54 0.79 -6.09
C GLY A 27 16.84 2.07 -6.89
N ARG A 28 18.09 2.55 -6.90
CA ARG A 28 18.44 3.86 -7.51
C ARG A 28 18.13 3.96 -9.01
N PRO A 29 18.42 2.96 -9.86
CA PRO A 29 18.04 2.99 -11.28
C PRO A 29 16.52 3.07 -11.47
N VAL A 30 15.75 2.31 -10.69
CA VAL A 30 14.28 2.32 -10.73
C VAL A 30 13.71 3.69 -10.35
N VAL A 31 14.25 4.32 -9.29
CA VAL A 31 13.85 5.69 -8.90
C VAL A 31 14.15 6.69 -10.01
N ARG A 32 15.33 6.60 -10.64
CA ARG A 32 15.70 7.49 -11.75
C ARG A 32 14.72 7.33 -12.91
N MET A 33 14.39 6.11 -13.28
CA MET A 33 13.40 5.81 -14.31
C MET A 33 12.04 6.41 -13.93
N ALA A 34 11.56 6.17 -12.70
CA ALA A 34 10.26 6.65 -12.25
C ALA A 34 10.14 8.19 -12.29
N LYS A 35 11.24 8.90 -12.02
CA LYS A 35 11.28 10.38 -12.12
C LYS A 35 11.20 10.89 -13.56
N GLN A 36 11.66 10.11 -14.54
CA GLN A 36 11.72 10.48 -15.95
C GLN A 36 10.46 10.14 -16.75
N HIS A 37 9.46 9.53 -16.12
CA HIS A 37 8.20 9.13 -16.75
C HIS A 37 7.00 9.68 -15.98
N THR A 38 5.85 9.72 -16.65
CA THR A 38 4.52 9.81 -16.03
C THR A 38 3.64 8.68 -16.56
N THR A 39 2.44 8.55 -15.99
CA THR A 39 1.45 7.57 -16.41
C THR A 39 0.08 8.20 -16.50
N VAL A 40 -0.82 7.56 -17.25
CA VAL A 40 -2.24 7.94 -17.27
C VAL A 40 -2.83 8.04 -15.86
N SER A 41 -2.47 7.15 -14.93
CA SER A 41 -3.02 7.23 -13.56
C SER A 41 -2.46 8.40 -12.74
N VAL A 42 -1.18 8.76 -12.90
CA VAL A 42 -0.61 9.97 -12.26
C VAL A 42 -1.35 11.23 -12.72
N GLU A 43 -1.61 11.33 -14.03
CA GLU A 43 -2.32 12.47 -14.59
C GLU A 43 -3.80 12.50 -14.18
N ARG A 44 -4.51 11.35 -14.15
CA ARG A 44 -5.88 11.25 -13.61
C ARG A 44 -5.93 11.61 -12.12
N ALA A 45 -4.95 11.16 -11.33
CA ALA A 45 -4.84 11.50 -9.91
C ALA A 45 -4.68 13.02 -9.71
N THR A 46 -3.97 13.69 -10.62
CA THR A 46 -3.80 15.14 -10.61
C THR A 46 -5.10 15.87 -10.91
N LEU A 47 -5.88 15.40 -11.90
CA LEU A 47 -7.23 15.92 -12.18
C LEU A 47 -8.19 15.73 -10.98
N ARG A 48 -8.15 14.55 -10.35
CA ARG A 48 -8.93 14.27 -9.13
C ARG A 48 -8.53 15.19 -7.98
N MET A 49 -7.24 15.45 -7.81
CA MET A 49 -6.73 16.39 -6.81
C MET A 49 -7.18 17.83 -7.09
N ALA A 50 -7.32 18.21 -8.37
CA ALA A 50 -7.90 19.49 -8.78
C ALA A 50 -9.44 19.57 -8.62
N GLY A 51 -10.10 18.49 -8.20
CA GLY A 51 -11.53 18.46 -7.90
C GLY A 51 -12.41 17.80 -8.97
N LEU A 52 -11.83 17.17 -10.00
CA LEU A 52 -12.62 16.42 -10.98
C LEU A 52 -13.09 15.10 -10.37
N GLY A 53 -14.41 14.94 -10.24
CA GLY A 53 -15.07 13.72 -9.79
C GLY A 53 -16.34 13.45 -10.57
N GLY A 54 -16.97 12.30 -10.32
CA GLY A 54 -18.16 11.85 -11.04
C GLY A 54 -17.83 11.14 -12.36
N ALA A 55 -18.89 10.69 -13.03
CA ALA A 55 -18.82 9.88 -14.23
C ALA A 55 -19.86 10.34 -15.27
N ASP A 56 -19.66 9.89 -16.51
CA ASP A 56 -20.63 10.02 -17.59
C ASP A 56 -21.84 9.07 -17.39
N PRO A 57 -22.90 9.17 -18.23
CA PRO A 57 -24.08 8.31 -18.12
C PRO A 57 -23.79 6.80 -18.25
N ASP A 58 -22.68 6.42 -18.88
CA ASP A 58 -22.24 5.03 -19.03
C ASP A 58 -21.41 4.55 -17.83
N GLY A 59 -21.18 5.41 -16.83
CA GLY A 59 -20.40 5.11 -15.63
C GLY A 59 -18.89 5.25 -15.80
N THR A 60 -18.41 5.82 -16.91
CA THR A 60 -16.98 6.09 -17.11
C THR A 60 -16.57 7.36 -16.37
N PRO A 61 -15.56 7.33 -15.48
CA PRO A 61 -15.17 8.51 -14.71
C PRO A 61 -14.73 9.69 -15.60
N TRP A 62 -15.10 10.91 -15.21
CA TRP A 62 -14.73 12.11 -15.96
C TRP A 62 -13.21 12.32 -16.06
N ALA A 63 -12.46 11.89 -15.04
CA ALA A 63 -11.01 11.91 -15.07
C ALA A 63 -10.41 11.06 -16.20
N ASN A 64 -11.02 9.91 -16.50
CA ASN A 64 -10.64 9.06 -17.63
C ASN A 64 -10.99 9.74 -18.95
N ARG A 65 -12.24 10.17 -19.13
CA ARG A 65 -12.70 10.81 -20.37
C ARG A 65 -11.86 12.02 -20.75
N LEU A 66 -11.64 12.93 -19.79
CA LEU A 66 -10.86 14.15 -20.04
C LEU A 66 -9.41 13.82 -20.41
N LEU A 67 -8.77 12.88 -19.70
CA LEU A 67 -7.41 12.46 -20.02
C LEU A 67 -7.34 11.86 -21.43
N ASP A 68 -8.27 10.98 -21.79
CA ASP A 68 -8.26 10.30 -23.09
C ASP A 68 -8.40 11.31 -24.23
N THR A 69 -9.27 12.32 -24.10
CA THR A 69 -9.40 13.38 -25.10
C THR A 69 -8.13 14.23 -25.20
N VAL A 70 -7.54 14.64 -24.06
CA VAL A 70 -6.28 15.40 -24.06
C VAL A 70 -5.16 14.61 -24.73
N ARG A 71 -5.02 13.34 -24.37
CA ARG A 71 -4.02 12.43 -24.94
C ARG A 71 -4.21 12.27 -26.45
N GLY A 72 -5.46 12.16 -26.91
CA GLY A 72 -5.79 12.03 -28.33
C GLY A 72 -5.48 13.29 -29.15
N ASP A 73 -5.56 14.48 -28.54
CA ASP A 73 -5.31 15.75 -29.23
C ASP A 73 -3.83 16.16 -29.22
N VAL A 74 -3.12 15.97 -28.11
CA VAL A 74 -1.77 16.56 -27.90
C VAL A 74 -0.74 15.61 -27.31
N GLY A 75 -1.06 14.34 -27.08
CA GLY A 75 -0.20 13.41 -26.37
C GLY A 75 -0.21 13.63 -24.84
N LEU A 76 0.72 12.97 -24.14
CA LEU A 76 0.79 12.95 -22.67
C LEU A 76 2.17 13.36 -22.13
N GLU A 77 3.15 13.55 -23.01
CA GLU A 77 4.56 13.82 -22.70
C GLU A 77 4.75 15.14 -21.92
N HIS A 78 3.80 16.07 -22.07
CA HIS A 78 3.74 17.35 -21.33
C HIS A 78 2.76 17.35 -20.14
N GLY A 79 2.08 16.23 -19.89
CA GLY A 79 1.05 16.07 -18.86
C GLY A 79 -0.27 16.74 -19.25
N VAL A 80 -1.31 16.52 -18.42
CA VAL A 80 -2.65 17.06 -18.72
C VAL A 80 -2.82 18.50 -18.25
N CYS A 81 -1.93 19.02 -17.39
CA CYS A 81 -2.15 20.30 -16.72
C CYS A 81 -2.11 21.52 -17.65
N LEU A 82 -1.16 21.58 -18.58
CA LEU A 82 -1.10 22.69 -19.54
C LEU A 82 -2.33 22.74 -20.47
N PRO A 83 -2.67 21.66 -21.20
CA PRO A 83 -3.80 21.69 -22.13
C PRO A 83 -5.15 21.92 -21.44
N VAL A 84 -5.39 21.28 -20.29
CA VAL A 84 -6.68 21.39 -19.58
C VAL A 84 -6.93 22.80 -19.09
N TRP A 85 -5.93 23.42 -18.43
CA TRP A 85 -6.11 24.76 -17.88
C TRP A 85 -6.00 25.86 -18.94
N ASP A 86 -5.30 25.64 -20.06
CA ASP A 86 -5.42 26.52 -21.23
C ASP A 86 -6.86 26.55 -21.76
N ALA A 87 -7.50 25.38 -21.94
CA ALA A 87 -8.89 25.31 -22.42
C ALA A 87 -9.86 26.05 -21.48
N LEU A 88 -9.72 25.88 -20.16
CA LEU A 88 -10.51 26.64 -19.18
C LEU A 88 -10.27 28.16 -19.29
N LEU A 89 -9.01 28.59 -19.43
CA LEU A 89 -8.67 30.02 -19.54
C LEU A 89 -9.13 30.66 -20.86
N ARG A 90 -9.31 29.85 -21.91
CA ARG A 90 -9.92 30.27 -23.18
C ARG A 90 -11.45 30.31 -23.13
N GLY A 91 -12.06 29.88 -22.03
CA GLY A 91 -13.51 29.93 -21.82
C GLY A 91 -14.28 28.77 -22.46
N GLU A 92 -13.61 27.65 -22.75
CA GLU A 92 -14.26 26.46 -23.33
C GLU A 92 -15.29 25.83 -22.37
N ALA A 93 -15.09 25.99 -21.06
CA ALA A 93 -15.98 25.53 -19.99
C ALA A 93 -15.76 26.34 -18.70
N GLY A 94 -16.75 26.34 -17.81
CA GLY A 94 -16.69 27.01 -16.51
C GLY A 94 -15.92 26.23 -15.43
N ASP A 95 -15.89 24.89 -15.53
CA ASP A 95 -15.16 24.01 -14.62
C ASP A 95 -14.67 22.71 -15.31
N LEU A 96 -13.96 21.86 -14.56
CA LEU A 96 -13.40 20.61 -15.07
C LEU A 96 -14.47 19.59 -15.48
N ALA A 97 -15.63 19.55 -14.80
CA ALA A 97 -16.67 18.57 -15.09
C ALA A 97 -17.41 18.95 -16.38
N GLU A 98 -17.75 20.23 -16.53
CA GLU A 98 -18.29 20.75 -17.79
C GLU A 98 -17.29 20.58 -18.94
N LEU A 99 -16.00 20.83 -18.70
CA LEU A 99 -14.95 20.61 -19.69
C LEU A 99 -14.88 19.15 -20.12
N ALA A 100 -14.88 18.21 -19.16
CA ALA A 100 -14.86 16.78 -19.45
C ALA A 100 -16.09 16.33 -20.25
N GLY A 101 -17.27 16.86 -19.92
CA GLY A 101 -18.51 16.59 -20.65
C GLY A 101 -18.51 17.14 -22.09
N LYS A 102 -18.00 18.35 -22.31
CA LYS A 102 -17.85 18.92 -23.66
C LYS A 102 -16.78 18.21 -24.48
N ALA A 103 -15.66 17.85 -23.84
CA ALA A 103 -14.58 17.11 -24.46
C ALA A 103 -15.01 15.70 -24.91
N SER A 104 -15.81 15.00 -24.10
CA SER A 104 -16.26 13.63 -24.41
C SER A 104 -17.16 13.55 -25.66
N VAL A 105 -17.86 14.63 -26.00
CA VAL A 105 -18.67 14.76 -27.22
C VAL A 105 -17.94 15.51 -28.35
N GLY A 106 -16.64 15.75 -28.22
CA GLY A 106 -15.80 16.38 -29.25
C GLY A 106 -16.02 17.87 -29.46
N SER A 107 -16.67 18.57 -28.51
CA SER A 107 -16.93 20.02 -28.59
C SER A 107 -15.73 20.88 -28.24
N VAL A 108 -14.69 20.30 -27.64
CA VAL A 108 -13.46 20.99 -27.26
C VAL A 108 -12.27 20.26 -27.86
N ARG A 109 -11.32 21.04 -28.39
CA ARG A 109 -9.99 20.56 -28.80
C ARG A 109 -8.92 21.16 -27.92
N PHE A 110 -8.00 20.31 -27.49
CA PHE A 110 -6.86 20.71 -26.68
C PHE A 110 -5.67 21.10 -27.56
N ARG A 111 -4.84 22.00 -27.03
CA ARG A 111 -3.56 22.41 -27.61
C ARG A 111 -2.50 22.45 -26.51
N LEU A 112 -1.24 22.35 -26.89
CA LEU A 112 -0.15 22.70 -25.98
C LEU A 112 0.02 24.23 -26.02
N PRO A 113 -0.26 24.95 -24.92
CA PRO A 113 -0.03 26.38 -24.87
C PRO A 113 1.48 26.68 -24.83
N GLU A 114 1.87 27.86 -25.32
CA GLU A 114 3.25 28.33 -25.31
C GLU A 114 3.37 29.72 -24.63
N GLY A 115 4.59 30.09 -24.23
CA GLY A 115 4.90 31.42 -23.71
C GLY A 115 4.01 31.86 -22.54
N ARG A 116 3.29 32.98 -22.73
CA ARG A 116 2.41 33.56 -21.70
C ARG A 116 1.22 32.67 -21.38
N ASP A 117 0.67 31.97 -22.37
CA ASP A 117 -0.47 31.08 -22.16
C ASP A 117 -0.05 29.86 -21.32
N ALA A 118 1.12 29.28 -21.61
CA ALA A 118 1.68 28.18 -20.82
C ALA A 118 1.90 28.59 -19.36
N THR A 119 2.45 29.79 -19.14
CA THR A 119 2.68 30.33 -17.79
C THR A 119 1.37 30.52 -17.02
N ARG A 120 0.33 31.04 -17.69
CA ARG A 120 -0.99 31.24 -17.08
C ARG A 120 -1.69 29.92 -16.79
N ALA A 121 -1.62 28.96 -17.71
CA ALA A 121 -2.18 27.62 -17.54
C ALA A 121 -1.51 26.89 -16.38
N ALA A 122 -0.17 26.91 -16.30
CA ALA A 122 0.59 26.34 -15.19
C ALA A 122 0.20 26.95 -13.84
N ALA A 123 0.09 28.27 -13.75
CA ALA A 123 -0.33 28.96 -12.52
C ALA A 123 -1.78 28.62 -12.11
N ALA A 124 -2.69 28.47 -13.08
CA ALA A 124 -4.06 28.07 -12.82
C ALA A 124 -4.14 26.61 -12.34
N ALA A 125 -3.34 25.72 -12.94
CA ALA A 125 -3.21 24.33 -12.52
C ALA A 125 -2.64 24.22 -11.09
N ASP A 126 -1.58 24.96 -10.79
CA ASP A 126 -0.97 25.00 -9.46
C ASP A 126 -1.98 25.43 -8.39
N LYS A 127 -2.74 26.50 -8.65
CA LYS A 127 -3.79 26.95 -7.74
C LYS A 127 -4.84 25.87 -7.49
N ALA A 128 -5.32 25.20 -8.54
CA ALA A 128 -6.37 24.20 -8.45
C ALA A 128 -5.89 22.93 -7.73
N VAL A 129 -4.75 22.36 -8.13
CA VAL A 129 -4.15 21.19 -7.47
C VAL A 129 -3.78 21.50 -6.02
N GLY A 130 -3.26 22.70 -5.75
CA GLY A 130 -2.96 23.16 -4.40
C GLY A 130 -4.18 23.19 -3.46
N VAL A 131 -5.41 23.34 -3.98
CA VAL A 131 -6.63 23.21 -3.15
C VAL A 131 -6.78 21.77 -2.65
N GLY A 132 -6.60 20.78 -3.52
CA GLY A 132 -6.65 19.36 -3.16
C GLY A 132 -5.61 18.99 -2.11
N LEU A 133 -4.37 19.44 -2.28
CA LEU A 133 -3.30 19.19 -1.30
C LEU A 133 -3.60 19.82 0.06
N ARG A 134 -4.10 21.06 0.09
CA ARG A 134 -4.53 21.69 1.35
C ARG A 134 -5.69 20.94 2.01
N ARG A 135 -6.58 20.31 1.24
CA ARG A 135 -7.63 19.43 1.77
C ARG A 135 -7.03 18.16 2.38
N ILE A 136 -6.06 17.53 1.72
CA ILE A 136 -5.30 16.39 2.29
C ILE A 136 -4.63 16.79 3.62
N ASP A 137 -3.97 17.95 3.67
CA ASP A 137 -3.33 18.46 4.89
C ASP A 137 -4.36 18.74 5.99
N ALA A 138 -5.54 19.24 5.64
CA ALA A 138 -6.64 19.43 6.58
C ALA A 138 -7.15 18.09 7.14
N ARG A 139 -7.33 17.07 6.28
CA ARG A 139 -7.71 15.71 6.70
C ARG A 139 -6.70 15.05 7.61
N ARG A 140 -5.39 15.22 7.34
CA ARG A 140 -4.33 14.76 8.23
C ARG A 140 -4.43 15.40 9.62
N ARG A 141 -4.54 16.74 9.68
CA ARG A 141 -4.69 17.47 10.95
C ARG A 141 -5.97 17.07 11.70
N GLU A 142 -7.05 16.80 10.97
CA GLU A 142 -8.29 16.27 11.54
C GLU A 142 -8.09 14.91 12.19
N ARG A 143 -7.40 13.96 11.52
CA ARG A 143 -7.02 12.67 12.10
C ARG A 143 -6.17 12.85 13.37
N GLU A 144 -5.12 13.66 13.31
CA GLU A 144 -4.25 13.92 14.47
C GLU A 144 -5.04 14.48 15.67
N ARG A 145 -6.00 15.37 15.42
CA ARG A 145 -6.89 15.91 16.45
C ARG A 145 -7.84 14.84 17.02
N LEU A 146 -8.40 13.97 16.19
CA LEU A 146 -9.28 12.88 16.64
C LEU A 146 -8.51 11.81 17.41
N VAL A 147 -7.33 11.41 16.95
CA VAL A 147 -6.44 10.48 17.68
C VAL A 147 -6.06 11.06 19.02
N LYS A 148 -5.74 12.36 19.10
CA LYS A 148 -5.47 13.02 20.40
C LYS A 148 -6.69 13.08 21.31
N ARG A 149 -7.90 13.25 20.74
CA ARG A 149 -9.15 13.38 21.49
C ARG A 149 -9.64 12.04 22.05
N TRP A 150 -9.66 11.02 21.20
CA TRP A 150 -10.20 9.71 21.56
C TRP A 150 -9.12 8.78 22.12
N GLY A 151 -7.84 9.00 21.78
CA GLY A 151 -6.76 8.11 22.16
C GLY A 151 -6.44 7.07 21.09
N ASP A 152 -5.20 6.59 21.14
CA ASP A 152 -4.72 5.44 20.40
C ASP A 152 -4.92 4.19 21.28
N PRO A 153 -5.20 2.98 20.74
CA PRO A 153 -5.15 1.76 21.52
C PRO A 153 -3.89 1.67 22.38
N GLU A 154 -4.07 1.38 23.67
CA GLU A 154 -2.99 1.40 24.67
C GLU A 154 -1.92 0.33 24.42
N GLN A 155 -2.29 -0.74 23.72
CA GLN A 155 -1.47 -1.92 23.52
C GLN A 155 -1.24 -2.16 22.02
N THR A 156 0.00 -2.49 21.68
CA THR A 156 0.38 -3.06 20.39
C THR A 156 0.62 -4.57 20.52
N PRO A 157 0.39 -5.35 19.45
CA PRO A 157 -0.02 -4.94 18.12
C PRO A 157 -1.47 -4.46 18.04
N TRP A 158 -1.73 -3.50 17.14
CA TRP A 158 -3.10 -3.12 16.79
C TRP A 158 -3.81 -4.31 16.13
N VAL A 159 -5.03 -4.60 16.58
CA VAL A 159 -5.87 -5.68 16.05
C VAL A 159 -6.47 -5.24 14.72
N TYR A 160 -6.03 -5.85 13.63
CA TYR A 160 -6.50 -5.57 12.28
C TYR A 160 -7.50 -6.64 11.84
N LEU A 161 -8.72 -6.22 11.49
CA LEU A 161 -9.80 -7.11 11.06
C LEU A 161 -10.38 -6.69 9.71
N ILE A 162 -10.84 -7.69 8.95
CA ILE A 162 -11.34 -7.53 7.59
C ILE A 162 -12.89 -7.59 7.54
N VAL A 163 -13.50 -6.72 6.73
CA VAL A 163 -14.90 -6.80 6.27
C VAL A 163 -14.94 -6.82 4.73
N ALA A 164 -15.88 -7.54 4.12
CA ALA A 164 -15.85 -7.84 2.68
C ALA A 164 -17.16 -8.41 2.12
N THR A 165 -18.31 -7.75 2.30
CA THR A 165 -19.58 -8.29 1.78
C THR A 165 -19.81 -8.06 0.29
N GLY A 166 -19.23 -7.00 -0.28
CA GLY A 166 -19.57 -6.50 -1.63
C GLY A 166 -20.54 -5.33 -1.60
N ASP A 167 -21.27 -5.11 -0.50
CA ASP A 167 -22.16 -3.97 -0.27
C ASP A 167 -21.61 -3.10 0.87
N ILE A 168 -21.28 -1.84 0.56
CA ILE A 168 -20.75 -0.89 1.56
C ILE A 168 -21.69 -0.69 2.76
N TYR A 169 -23.00 -0.78 2.55
CA TYR A 169 -23.99 -0.57 3.61
C TYR A 169 -24.18 -1.81 4.49
N GLU A 170 -23.73 -2.98 4.03
CA GLU A 170 -23.61 -4.19 4.86
C GLU A 170 -22.25 -4.25 5.56
N ASP A 171 -21.20 -3.77 4.92
CA ASP A 171 -19.86 -3.68 5.52
C ASP A 171 -19.81 -2.72 6.70
N MET A 172 -20.50 -1.56 6.62
CA MET A 172 -20.52 -0.55 7.68
C MET A 172 -20.94 -1.12 9.05
N PRO A 173 -22.13 -1.75 9.22
CA PRO A 173 -22.52 -2.31 10.50
C PRO A 173 -21.58 -3.43 10.96
N GLN A 174 -21.04 -4.25 10.06
CA GLN A 174 -20.05 -5.27 10.43
C GLN A 174 -18.74 -4.66 10.93
N ALA A 175 -18.27 -3.60 10.29
CA ALA A 175 -17.09 -2.85 10.69
C ALA A 175 -17.26 -2.21 12.08
N GLN A 176 -18.43 -1.61 12.34
CA GLN A 176 -18.75 -1.05 13.64
C GLN A 176 -18.83 -2.14 14.72
N GLN A 177 -19.43 -3.30 14.42
CA GLN A 177 -19.46 -4.42 15.37
C GLN A 177 -18.06 -4.99 15.64
N ALA A 178 -17.23 -5.15 14.61
CA ALA A 178 -15.84 -5.56 14.79
C ALA A 178 -15.05 -4.57 15.67
N ALA A 179 -15.28 -3.27 15.49
CA ALA A 179 -14.71 -2.24 16.35
C ALA A 179 -15.20 -2.39 17.80
N ARG A 180 -16.50 -2.58 18.05
CA ARG A 180 -17.01 -2.84 19.42
C ARG A 180 -16.42 -4.11 20.03
N ALA A 181 -16.19 -5.13 19.21
CA ALA A 181 -15.54 -6.38 19.62
C ALA A 181 -14.02 -6.25 19.83
N GLY A 182 -13.42 -5.08 19.61
CA GLY A 182 -12.01 -4.82 19.96
C GLY A 182 -11.04 -4.74 18.78
N ALA A 183 -11.52 -4.69 17.53
CA ALA A 183 -10.66 -4.35 16.40
C ALA A 183 -10.20 -2.88 16.47
N ASP A 184 -8.92 -2.64 16.23
CA ASP A 184 -8.27 -1.32 16.19
C ASP A 184 -8.15 -0.76 14.78
N VAL A 185 -8.08 -1.66 13.80
CA VAL A 185 -7.99 -1.35 12.37
C VAL A 185 -9.05 -2.18 11.65
N ILE A 186 -9.84 -1.53 10.81
CA ILE A 186 -10.78 -2.18 9.91
C ILE A 186 -10.30 -2.03 8.48
N ALA A 187 -10.22 -3.14 7.78
CA ALA A 187 -9.95 -3.17 6.35
C ALA A 187 -11.16 -3.62 5.57
N VAL A 188 -11.50 -2.88 4.52
CA VAL A 188 -12.51 -3.30 3.55
C VAL A 188 -11.79 -3.98 2.39
N ILE A 189 -12.04 -5.28 2.16
CA ILE A 189 -11.49 -5.97 1.00
C ILE A 189 -12.08 -5.35 -0.25
N ARG A 190 -11.19 -4.97 -1.16
CA ARG A 190 -11.60 -4.53 -2.49
C ARG A 190 -12.16 -5.68 -3.31
N SER A 191 -13.13 -5.40 -4.17
CA SER A 191 -13.65 -6.36 -5.15
C SER A 191 -12.52 -7.05 -5.93
N THR A 192 -12.66 -8.36 -6.13
CA THR A 192 -11.63 -9.18 -6.78
C THR A 192 -11.32 -8.65 -8.17
N GLY A 193 -10.03 -8.51 -8.48
CA GLY A 193 -9.58 -8.05 -9.78
C GLY A 193 -9.64 -6.54 -10.00
N GLN A 194 -10.14 -5.75 -9.03
CA GLN A 194 -10.21 -4.29 -9.19
C GLN A 194 -8.84 -3.64 -9.48
N SER A 195 -7.72 -4.23 -9.04
CA SER A 195 -6.37 -3.77 -9.40
C SER A 195 -6.08 -3.74 -10.90
N LEU A 196 -6.84 -4.49 -11.70
CA LEU A 196 -6.72 -4.61 -13.15
C LEU A 196 -7.65 -3.65 -13.90
N LEU A 197 -8.54 -2.93 -13.19
CA LEU A 197 -9.33 -1.86 -13.79
C LEU A 197 -8.44 -0.62 -13.94
N ASP A 198 -8.40 -0.04 -15.14
CA ASP A 198 -7.71 1.24 -15.39
C ASP A 198 -8.64 2.46 -15.18
N PHE A 199 -9.60 2.32 -14.28
CA PHE A 199 -10.44 3.41 -13.78
C PHE A 199 -10.88 3.10 -12.35
N VAL A 200 -11.24 4.13 -11.60
CA VAL A 200 -11.85 3.99 -10.27
C VAL A 200 -13.36 4.20 -10.41
N PRO A 201 -14.21 3.21 -10.06
CA PRO A 201 -15.66 3.39 -10.08
C PRO A 201 -16.11 4.55 -9.18
N GLU A 202 -17.19 5.22 -9.57
CA GLU A 202 -17.77 6.36 -8.84
C GLU A 202 -19.02 5.94 -8.07
N GLY A 203 -19.29 6.63 -6.96
CA GLY A 203 -20.47 6.38 -6.13
C GLY A 203 -20.36 5.17 -5.19
N PRO A 204 -21.43 4.91 -4.41
CA PRO A 204 -21.46 3.80 -3.46
C PRO A 204 -21.71 2.48 -4.19
N THR A 205 -21.16 1.38 -3.66
CA THR A 205 -21.37 0.05 -4.26
C THR A 205 -22.25 -0.85 -3.40
N ARG A 206 -23.24 -1.46 -4.04
CA ARG A 206 -24.19 -2.43 -3.47
C ARG A 206 -23.86 -3.88 -3.83
N GLU A 207 -22.95 -4.06 -4.78
CA GLU A 207 -22.54 -5.37 -5.29
C GLU A 207 -21.04 -5.35 -5.57
N GLY A 208 -20.38 -6.46 -5.27
CA GLY A 208 -18.96 -6.65 -5.49
C GLY A 208 -18.59 -8.11 -5.27
N TYR A 209 -17.73 -8.66 -6.13
CA TYR A 209 -17.38 -10.08 -6.05
C TYR A 209 -16.27 -10.30 -5.02
N ALA A 210 -16.62 -11.01 -3.94
CA ALA A 210 -15.74 -11.33 -2.81
C ALA A 210 -15.12 -10.11 -2.10
N GLY A 211 -15.72 -8.92 -2.28
CA GLY A 211 -15.26 -7.67 -1.69
C GLY A 211 -15.96 -6.46 -2.29
N THR A 212 -15.95 -5.37 -1.56
CA THR A 212 -16.62 -4.10 -1.90
C THR A 212 -15.66 -3.22 -2.69
N TYR A 213 -16.12 -2.56 -3.76
CA TYR A 213 -15.21 -1.75 -4.57
C TYR A 213 -14.55 -0.62 -3.76
N ALA A 214 -13.28 -0.35 -4.03
CA ALA A 214 -12.63 0.87 -3.61
C ALA A 214 -13.13 2.05 -4.45
N THR A 215 -13.99 2.89 -3.88
CA THR A 215 -14.48 4.14 -4.47
C THR A 215 -14.35 5.27 -3.46
N GLN A 216 -14.31 6.52 -3.92
CA GLN A 216 -14.25 7.68 -3.01
C GLN A 216 -15.47 7.71 -2.06
N GLU A 217 -16.65 7.39 -2.58
CA GLU A 217 -17.86 7.43 -1.76
C GLU A 217 -17.89 6.32 -0.71
N ASN A 218 -17.42 5.11 -1.05
CA ASN A 218 -17.29 4.03 -0.08
C ASN A 218 -16.28 4.39 1.02
N PHE A 219 -15.19 5.06 0.68
CA PHE A 219 -14.23 5.58 1.66
C PHE A 219 -14.89 6.57 2.62
N ARG A 220 -15.66 7.53 2.09
CA ARG A 220 -16.39 8.54 2.87
C ARG A 220 -17.40 7.89 3.82
N LEU A 221 -18.20 6.94 3.32
CA LEU A 221 -19.24 6.24 4.09
C LEU A 221 -18.63 5.42 5.23
N MET A 222 -17.62 4.59 4.94
CA MET A 222 -16.97 3.77 5.95
C MET A 222 -16.24 4.62 6.98
N ARG A 223 -15.55 5.69 6.56
CA ARG A 223 -14.87 6.62 7.47
C ARG A 223 -15.84 7.24 8.47
N ALA A 224 -17.01 7.67 8.00
CA ALA A 224 -18.05 8.22 8.85
C ALA A 224 -18.58 7.19 9.87
N ALA A 225 -18.87 5.96 9.44
CA ALA A 225 -19.30 4.88 10.34
C ALA A 225 -18.27 4.58 11.45
N LEU A 226 -16.98 4.59 11.11
CA LEU A 226 -15.90 4.36 12.06
C LEU A 226 -15.61 5.57 12.95
N ASP A 227 -15.88 6.80 12.49
CA ASP A 227 -15.82 8.00 13.34
C ASP A 227 -16.89 7.95 14.45
N GLU A 228 -18.10 7.48 14.12
CA GLU A 228 -19.16 7.23 15.11
C GLU A 228 -18.72 6.19 16.13
N SER A 229 -18.18 5.05 15.67
CA SER A 229 -17.65 4.02 16.57
C SER A 229 -16.48 4.52 17.41
N SER A 230 -15.61 5.36 16.85
CA SER A 230 -14.47 5.92 17.59
C SER A 230 -14.93 6.83 18.73
N LYS A 231 -15.97 7.63 18.48
CA LYS A 231 -16.60 8.47 19.51
C LYS A 231 -17.31 7.63 20.58
N GLU A 232 -18.04 6.60 20.17
CA GLU A 232 -18.74 5.67 21.07
C GLU A 232 -17.75 4.96 22.00
N LEU A 233 -16.67 4.44 21.43
CA LEU A 233 -15.69 3.60 22.14
C LEU A 233 -14.64 4.39 22.90
N GLY A 234 -14.51 5.69 22.64
CA GLY A 234 -13.43 6.50 23.23
C GLY A 234 -12.04 6.01 22.84
N ARG A 235 -11.86 5.57 21.59
CA ARG A 235 -10.56 5.24 20.96
C ARG A 235 -10.67 5.39 19.45
N TYR A 236 -9.60 5.77 18.77
CA TYR A 236 -9.63 5.99 17.32
C TYR A 236 -9.50 4.67 16.53
N VAL A 237 -10.53 4.31 15.78
CA VAL A 237 -10.55 3.12 14.91
C VAL A 237 -10.03 3.50 13.53
N ARG A 238 -9.00 2.79 13.07
CA ARG A 238 -8.34 3.06 11.78
C ARG A 238 -9.06 2.38 10.62
N LEU A 239 -9.09 3.03 9.47
CA LEU A 239 -9.62 2.52 8.21
C LEU A 239 -8.48 2.21 7.24
N THR A 240 -8.56 1.01 6.65
CA THR A 240 -7.61 0.50 5.66
C THR A 240 -8.30 0.12 4.37
N ASN A 241 -7.64 0.37 3.24
CA ASN A 241 -8.02 -0.16 1.93
C ASN A 241 -6.77 -0.45 1.06
N TYR A 242 -6.96 -0.71 -0.23
CA TYR A 242 -5.94 -1.22 -1.15
C TYR A 242 -5.66 -0.21 -2.26
N ALA A 243 -4.42 0.26 -2.38
CA ALA A 243 -4.00 1.15 -3.47
C ALA A 243 -3.45 0.37 -4.68
N SER A 244 -2.72 -0.73 -4.46
CA SER A 244 -1.92 -1.37 -5.53
C SER A 244 -2.72 -1.80 -6.76
N GLY A 245 -2.36 -1.35 -7.96
CA GLY A 245 -3.04 -1.66 -9.22
C GLY A 245 -2.80 -0.58 -10.28
N LEU A 246 -3.53 -0.63 -11.40
CA LEU A 246 -3.41 0.37 -12.47
C LEU A 246 -3.83 1.78 -12.02
N CYS A 247 -4.73 1.90 -11.04
CA CYS A 247 -5.20 3.18 -10.50
C CYS A 247 -4.54 3.58 -9.17
N MET A 248 -3.32 3.11 -8.88
CA MET A 248 -2.69 3.31 -7.57
C MET A 248 -2.53 4.79 -7.17
N PRO A 249 -2.08 5.72 -8.05
CA PRO A 249 -2.11 7.16 -7.81
C PRO A 249 -3.50 7.72 -7.48
N GLU A 250 -4.52 7.34 -8.23
CA GLU A 250 -5.89 7.85 -8.05
C GLU A 250 -6.45 7.43 -6.71
N ILE A 251 -6.39 6.13 -6.39
CA ILE A 251 -6.88 5.58 -5.13
C ILE A 251 -6.13 6.22 -3.94
N ALA A 252 -4.82 6.46 -4.06
CA ALA A 252 -4.05 7.15 -3.02
C ALA A 252 -4.50 8.59 -2.80
N THR A 253 -4.78 9.34 -3.87
CA THR A 253 -5.35 10.70 -3.79
C THR A 253 -6.72 10.67 -3.12
N LEU A 254 -7.62 9.78 -3.54
CA LEU A 254 -8.95 9.64 -2.95
C LEU A 254 -8.87 9.26 -1.46
N ALA A 255 -7.99 8.33 -1.09
CA ALA A 255 -7.74 7.94 0.29
C ALA A 255 -7.25 9.12 1.16
N GLY A 256 -6.38 9.98 0.61
CA GLY A 256 -5.94 11.21 1.29
C GLY A 256 -7.08 12.23 1.48
N LEU A 257 -7.94 12.39 0.47
CA LEU A 257 -9.09 13.32 0.50
C LEU A 257 -10.20 12.89 1.47
N GLU A 258 -10.35 11.58 1.67
CA GLU A 258 -11.35 10.96 2.55
C GLU A 258 -10.79 10.44 3.88
N ARG A 259 -9.52 10.77 4.20
CA ARG A 259 -8.91 10.50 5.51
C ARG A 259 -8.89 9.03 5.88
N LEU A 260 -8.40 8.19 4.97
CA LEU A 260 -7.99 6.83 5.34
C LEU A 260 -6.71 6.89 6.19
N ASP A 261 -6.47 5.82 6.95
CA ASP A 261 -5.36 5.76 7.91
C ASP A 261 -4.25 4.81 7.47
N MET A 262 -4.62 3.72 6.79
CA MET A 262 -3.67 2.80 6.18
C MET A 262 -4.07 2.42 4.76
N MET A 263 -3.08 2.07 3.93
CA MET A 263 -3.31 1.61 2.56
C MET A 263 -2.33 0.51 2.19
N LEU A 264 -2.81 -0.59 1.59
CA LEU A 264 -1.92 -1.55 0.96
C LEU A 264 -1.28 -0.91 -0.27
N ASN A 265 0.03 -0.68 -0.19
CA ASN A 265 0.83 0.00 -1.20
C ASN A 265 2.21 -0.67 -1.25
N ASP A 266 2.32 -1.68 -2.09
CA ASP A 266 3.53 -2.47 -2.32
C ASP A 266 4.10 -2.15 -3.70
N SER A 267 5.43 -1.96 -3.81
CA SER A 267 6.05 -1.55 -5.07
C SER A 267 6.10 -2.65 -6.14
N MET A 268 5.93 -3.91 -5.75
CA MET A 268 6.18 -5.07 -6.61
C MET A 268 4.96 -5.97 -6.74
N TYR A 269 3.93 -5.82 -5.89
CA TYR A 269 2.69 -6.60 -5.97
C TYR A 269 2.06 -6.61 -7.37
N GLY A 270 1.91 -5.42 -7.98
CA GLY A 270 1.30 -5.28 -9.30
C GLY A 270 2.08 -6.01 -10.39
N ILE A 271 3.40 -5.98 -10.28
CA ILE A 271 4.32 -6.61 -11.22
C ILE A 271 4.21 -8.14 -11.11
N LEU A 272 4.49 -8.66 -9.92
CA LEU A 272 4.68 -10.10 -9.72
C LEU A 272 3.34 -10.84 -9.81
N PHE A 273 2.32 -10.38 -9.10
CA PHE A 273 1.07 -11.14 -8.89
C PHE A 273 -0.10 -10.69 -9.78
N ARG A 274 0.03 -9.57 -10.49
CA ARG A 274 -1.02 -9.05 -11.38
C ARG A 274 -0.58 -8.82 -12.82
N ASP A 275 0.68 -9.09 -13.14
CA ASP A 275 1.23 -8.92 -14.49
C ASP A 275 1.00 -7.50 -15.04
N ILE A 276 1.06 -6.49 -14.15
CA ILE A 276 1.09 -5.08 -14.52
C ILE A 276 2.52 -4.72 -14.90
N ASN A 277 2.68 -3.91 -15.94
CA ASN A 277 3.99 -3.53 -16.44
C ASN A 277 4.91 -2.97 -15.32
N PRO A 278 6.20 -3.39 -15.24
CA PRO A 278 7.13 -2.90 -14.22
C PRO A 278 7.33 -1.39 -14.21
N VAL A 279 7.52 -0.77 -15.38
CA VAL A 279 7.74 0.67 -15.52
C VAL A 279 6.51 1.45 -15.03
N ARG A 280 5.33 1.05 -15.50
CA ARG A 280 4.03 1.57 -15.04
C ARG A 280 3.91 1.50 -13.52
N THR A 281 4.14 0.32 -12.93
CA THR A 281 3.98 0.11 -11.49
C THR A 281 4.94 0.98 -10.67
N PHE A 282 6.20 1.10 -11.08
CA PHE A 282 7.19 1.88 -10.32
C PHE A 282 6.99 3.40 -10.41
N VAL A 283 6.42 3.91 -11.50
CA VAL A 283 5.99 5.32 -11.59
C VAL A 283 4.78 5.56 -10.69
N ASP A 284 3.77 4.70 -10.78
CA ASP A 284 2.53 4.77 -10.03
C ASP A 284 2.74 4.66 -8.51
N GLN A 285 3.58 3.73 -8.07
CA GLN A 285 3.90 3.56 -6.65
C GLN A 285 4.64 4.77 -6.09
N ARG A 286 5.50 5.42 -6.88
CA ARG A 286 6.28 6.56 -6.39
C ARG A 286 5.32 7.69 -6.04
N PHE A 287 4.46 8.07 -6.99
CA PHE A 287 3.51 9.16 -6.78
C PHE A 287 2.52 8.85 -5.65
N SER A 288 1.93 7.64 -5.65
CA SER A 288 0.98 7.25 -4.60
C SER A 288 1.60 7.27 -3.20
N ARG A 289 2.88 6.88 -3.06
CA ARG A 289 3.61 6.96 -1.79
C ARG A 289 3.87 8.38 -1.35
N GLN A 290 4.17 9.30 -2.26
CA GLN A 290 4.30 10.72 -1.91
C GLN A 290 2.98 11.29 -1.37
N VAL A 291 1.85 10.92 -2.00
CA VAL A 291 0.52 11.27 -1.49
C VAL A 291 0.30 10.68 -0.09
N HIS A 292 0.63 9.40 0.14
CA HIS A 292 0.51 8.77 1.46
C HIS A 292 1.41 9.43 2.52
N ALA A 293 2.65 9.79 2.16
CA ALA A 293 3.59 10.50 3.02
C ALA A 293 2.98 11.81 3.53
N ARG A 294 2.51 12.65 2.60
CA ARG A 294 1.87 13.93 2.93
C ARG A 294 0.60 13.74 3.75
N ALA A 295 -0.25 12.81 3.32
CA ALA A 295 -1.51 12.49 3.99
C ALA A 295 -1.34 11.85 5.38
N GLY A 296 -0.11 11.46 5.76
CA GLY A 296 0.19 10.78 7.03
C GLY A 296 -0.42 9.38 7.13
N ILE A 297 -0.57 8.70 5.99
CA ILE A 297 -1.10 7.33 5.88
C ILE A 297 0.03 6.33 6.14
N ILE A 298 -0.28 5.25 6.88
CA ILE A 298 0.62 4.11 7.06
C ILE A 298 0.45 3.18 5.85
N ILE A 299 1.52 2.88 5.13
CA ILE A 299 1.44 1.87 4.06
C ILE A 299 1.52 0.47 4.63
N ASN A 300 0.87 -0.48 3.98
CA ASN A 300 1.07 -1.90 4.21
C ASN A 300 1.65 -2.55 2.96
N THR A 301 2.74 -3.31 3.09
CA THR A 301 3.34 -4.05 1.98
C THR A 301 2.86 -5.50 1.98
N GLY A 302 3.07 -6.19 0.85
CA GLY A 302 2.38 -7.44 0.51
C GLY A 302 3.27 -8.68 0.52
N GLU A 303 4.22 -8.77 1.46
CA GLU A 303 5.19 -9.86 1.49
C GLU A 303 4.61 -11.26 1.74
N ASP A 304 3.39 -11.36 2.26
CA ASP A 304 2.60 -12.60 2.35
C ASP A 304 2.51 -13.32 1.00
N ASN A 305 2.37 -12.56 -0.10
CA ASN A 305 2.20 -13.13 -1.43
C ASN A 305 3.43 -13.95 -1.89
N TYR A 306 4.64 -13.66 -1.39
CA TYR A 306 5.80 -14.50 -1.70
C TYR A 306 5.73 -15.86 -1.00
N LEU A 307 5.16 -15.90 0.21
CA LEU A 307 5.13 -17.08 1.08
C LEU A 307 3.95 -18.02 0.74
N THR A 308 2.87 -17.49 0.19
CA THR A 308 1.74 -18.32 -0.28
C THR A 308 2.05 -19.06 -1.58
N THR A 309 2.99 -18.54 -2.39
CA THR A 309 3.38 -19.14 -3.68
C THR A 309 4.64 -20.00 -3.67
N ALA A 310 5.49 -19.88 -2.64
CA ALA A 310 6.76 -20.57 -2.51
C ALA A 310 6.92 -21.18 -1.12
N ASP A 311 7.83 -22.14 -0.93
CA ASP A 311 8.14 -22.64 0.41
C ASP A 311 8.61 -21.49 1.32
N ALA A 312 7.95 -21.31 2.47
CA ALA A 312 8.20 -20.17 3.34
C ALA A 312 9.58 -20.21 4.02
N VAL A 313 10.16 -21.39 4.21
CA VAL A 313 11.52 -21.54 4.72
C VAL A 313 12.50 -21.06 3.65
N ASP A 314 12.36 -21.53 2.41
CA ASP A 314 13.28 -21.15 1.34
C ASP A 314 13.11 -19.69 0.91
N ALA A 315 11.89 -19.16 0.88
CA ALA A 315 11.57 -17.81 0.41
C ALA A 315 11.83 -16.69 1.42
N ALA A 316 12.24 -17.00 2.66
CA ALA A 316 12.43 -16.01 3.73
C ALA A 316 13.38 -14.86 3.37
N HIS A 317 14.44 -15.17 2.60
CA HIS A 317 15.41 -14.17 2.15
C HIS A 317 14.82 -13.22 1.10
N THR A 318 13.92 -13.70 0.24
CA THR A 318 13.16 -12.89 -0.74
C THR A 318 12.23 -11.91 -0.03
N VAL A 319 11.53 -12.35 1.03
CA VAL A 319 10.71 -11.47 1.88
C VAL A 319 11.54 -10.35 2.48
N THR A 320 12.70 -10.67 3.07
CA THR A 320 13.59 -9.67 3.66
C THR A 320 14.13 -8.69 2.60
N VAL A 321 14.46 -9.15 1.39
CA VAL A 321 14.83 -8.26 0.28
C VAL A 321 13.67 -7.36 -0.14
N SER A 322 12.45 -7.90 -0.24
CA SER A 322 11.24 -7.11 -0.53
C SER A 322 11.03 -6.00 0.49
N GLN A 323 11.13 -6.31 1.79
CA GLN A 323 11.00 -5.32 2.87
C GLN A 323 12.06 -4.21 2.76
N LEU A 324 13.32 -4.56 2.49
CA LEU A 324 14.41 -3.60 2.32
C LEU A 324 14.21 -2.69 1.09
N LEU A 325 13.72 -3.23 -0.01
CA LEU A 325 13.40 -2.46 -1.22
C LEU A 325 12.20 -1.55 -0.99
N ASN A 326 11.14 -2.05 -0.36
CA ASN A 326 9.97 -1.25 0.04
C ASN A 326 10.38 -0.12 1.00
N GLU A 327 11.23 -0.38 2.01
CA GLU A 327 11.80 0.68 2.88
C GLU A 327 12.53 1.74 2.04
N CYS A 328 13.37 1.31 1.09
CA CYS A 328 14.14 2.21 0.24
C CYS A 328 13.24 3.11 -0.61
N PHE A 329 12.26 2.54 -1.31
CA PHE A 329 11.35 3.30 -2.17
C PHE A 329 10.41 4.20 -1.36
N ALA A 330 9.92 3.74 -0.22
CA ALA A 330 9.06 4.55 0.64
C ALA A 330 9.81 5.76 1.23
N LYS A 331 11.07 5.58 1.66
CA LYS A 331 11.92 6.69 2.12
C LYS A 331 12.24 7.68 1.01
N GLU A 332 12.44 7.20 -0.22
CA GLU A 332 12.62 8.09 -1.37
C GLU A 332 11.37 8.95 -1.65
N ALA A 333 10.18 8.37 -1.47
CA ALA A 333 8.91 9.07 -1.62
C ALA A 333 8.50 9.91 -0.39
N GLY A 334 9.36 10.01 0.62
CA GLY A 334 9.14 10.87 1.79
C GLY A 334 8.40 10.24 2.98
N LEU A 335 8.14 8.92 2.97
CA LEU A 335 7.54 8.25 4.13
C LEU A 335 8.54 8.16 5.29
N ALA A 336 8.05 8.46 6.50
CA ALA A 336 8.78 8.24 7.74
C ALA A 336 8.69 6.77 8.21
N ASP A 337 9.61 6.34 9.07
CA ASP A 337 9.65 4.95 9.59
C ASP A 337 8.29 4.51 10.21
N TRP A 338 7.60 5.43 10.91
CA TRP A 338 6.30 5.13 11.54
C TRP A 338 5.16 4.91 10.54
N GLN A 339 5.36 5.25 9.26
CA GLN A 339 4.41 5.01 8.17
C GLN A 339 4.70 3.70 7.42
N LEU A 340 5.75 2.97 7.78
CA LEU A 340 6.17 1.75 7.08
C LEU A 340 5.59 0.51 7.75
N GLY A 341 4.34 0.16 7.46
CA GLY A 341 3.76 -1.11 7.88
C GLY A 341 4.25 -2.28 7.02
N LEU A 342 5.56 -2.57 7.07
CA LEU A 342 6.17 -3.62 6.27
C LEU A 342 5.61 -4.99 6.67
N GLY A 343 5.24 -5.80 5.68
CA GLY A 343 4.57 -7.08 5.84
C GLY A 343 5.52 -8.25 6.04
N HIS A 344 5.05 -9.27 6.74
CA HIS A 344 5.55 -10.65 6.80
C HIS A 344 4.45 -11.56 7.39
N ALA A 345 4.57 -12.88 7.24
CA ALA A 345 3.51 -13.81 7.59
C ALA A 345 4.01 -15.08 8.28
N PHE A 346 3.09 -15.71 9.02
CA PHE A 346 3.27 -17.03 9.65
C PHE A 346 2.82 -18.11 8.68
N GLU A 347 3.70 -18.58 7.80
CA GLU A 347 3.38 -19.44 6.66
C GLU A 347 4.31 -20.64 6.50
N ILE A 348 5.17 -20.92 7.48
CA ILE A 348 5.95 -22.16 7.51
C ILE A 348 4.98 -23.32 7.79
N ASP A 349 5.11 -24.38 7.01
CA ASP A 349 4.31 -25.59 7.17
C ASP A 349 4.38 -26.08 8.64
N PRO A 350 3.23 -26.18 9.35
CA PRO A 350 3.22 -26.58 10.74
C PRO A 350 3.78 -27.99 10.98
N ASP A 351 3.84 -28.85 9.96
CA ASP A 351 4.39 -30.20 10.04
C ASP A 351 5.94 -30.23 9.94
N VAL A 352 6.57 -29.10 9.60
CA VAL A 352 8.04 -28.97 9.64
C VAL A 352 8.52 -28.98 11.10
N PRO A 353 9.51 -29.82 11.46
CA PRO A 353 10.09 -29.82 12.80
C PRO A 353 10.64 -28.44 13.18
N ASP A 354 10.40 -28.02 14.43
CA ASP A 354 10.79 -26.70 14.94
C ASP A 354 10.17 -25.50 14.17
N SER A 355 9.09 -25.70 13.38
CA SER A 355 8.42 -24.65 12.58
C SER A 355 8.20 -23.36 13.35
N PHE A 356 7.62 -23.43 14.56
CA PHE A 356 7.39 -22.26 15.40
C PHE A 356 8.68 -21.48 15.75
N ARG A 357 9.82 -22.16 15.94
CA ARG A 357 11.10 -21.50 16.21
C ARG A 357 11.66 -20.82 14.96
N LEU A 358 11.40 -21.38 13.78
CA LEU A 358 11.74 -20.74 12.51
C LEU A 358 10.91 -19.48 12.29
N GLU A 359 9.62 -19.53 12.60
CA GLU A 359 8.72 -18.37 12.58
C GLU A 359 9.20 -17.25 13.49
N LEU A 360 9.55 -17.57 14.74
CA LEU A 360 10.14 -16.59 15.67
C LEU A 360 11.45 -15.99 15.14
N ALA A 361 12.28 -16.79 14.45
CA ALA A 361 13.52 -16.30 13.87
C ALA A 361 13.29 -15.26 12.78
N HIS A 362 12.33 -15.52 11.89
CA HIS A 362 11.95 -14.60 10.81
C HIS A 362 11.31 -13.33 11.36
N ALA A 363 10.38 -13.47 12.31
CA ALA A 363 9.67 -12.35 12.89
C ALA A 363 10.60 -11.42 13.70
N LEU A 364 11.55 -11.98 14.46
CA LEU A 364 12.56 -11.21 15.18
C LEU A 364 13.58 -10.55 14.23
N LEU A 365 13.96 -11.22 13.13
CA LEU A 365 14.81 -10.61 12.11
C LEU A 365 14.16 -9.35 11.55
N ALA A 366 12.90 -9.43 11.10
CA ALA A 366 12.17 -8.27 10.60
C ALA A 366 12.09 -7.17 11.67
N ARG A 367 11.84 -7.54 12.94
CA ARG A 367 11.76 -6.57 14.03
C ARG A 367 13.06 -5.81 14.25
N GLN A 368 14.19 -6.50 14.23
CA GLN A 368 15.50 -5.90 14.41
C GLN A 368 15.96 -5.09 13.20
N LEU A 369 15.58 -5.51 11.98
CA LEU A 369 15.84 -4.75 10.77
C LEU A 369 15.02 -3.46 10.73
N PHE A 370 13.80 -3.42 11.25
CA PHE A 370 12.93 -2.24 11.14
C PHE A 370 12.37 -1.81 12.50
N PRO A 371 13.20 -1.39 13.48
CA PRO A 371 12.77 -1.24 14.88
C PRO A 371 11.71 -0.15 15.13
N LYS A 372 11.56 0.80 14.19
CA LYS A 372 10.60 1.92 14.30
C LYS A 372 9.35 1.75 13.43
N ALA A 373 9.32 0.70 12.60
CA ALA A 373 8.21 0.41 11.71
C ALA A 373 7.06 -0.28 12.47
N PRO A 374 5.79 0.08 12.24
CA PRO A 374 4.66 -0.70 12.73
C PRO A 374 4.45 -1.95 11.86
N LEU A 375 5.34 -2.95 11.98
CA LEU A 375 5.33 -4.14 11.13
C LEU A 375 3.96 -4.84 11.14
N LYS A 376 3.52 -5.24 9.94
CA LYS A 376 2.26 -5.94 9.72
C LYS A 376 2.50 -7.44 9.69
N TRP A 377 2.00 -8.12 10.72
CA TRP A 377 2.07 -9.56 10.91
C TRP A 377 0.78 -10.22 10.41
N MET A 378 0.93 -11.17 9.49
CA MET A 378 -0.18 -11.80 8.77
C MET A 378 -0.30 -13.28 9.11
N PRO A 379 -1.54 -13.79 9.23
CA PRO A 379 -1.83 -15.14 9.71
C PRO A 379 -1.48 -16.19 8.65
N PRO A 380 -1.43 -17.49 9.04
CA PRO A 380 -1.35 -18.58 8.10
C PRO A 380 -2.58 -18.64 7.21
N THR A 381 -2.38 -18.89 5.92
CA THR A 381 -3.46 -19.09 4.95
C THR A 381 -3.22 -20.36 4.14
N ARG A 382 -1.98 -20.64 3.72
CA ARG A 382 -1.64 -21.77 2.86
C ARG A 382 -1.88 -23.12 3.54
N HIS A 383 -1.56 -23.19 4.82
CA HIS A 383 -1.63 -24.42 5.62
C HIS A 383 -2.92 -24.53 6.45
N MET A 384 -3.86 -23.61 6.23
CA MET A 384 -5.20 -23.71 6.79
C MET A 384 -6.01 -24.76 6.02
N SER A 385 -6.92 -25.44 6.71
CA SER A 385 -7.73 -26.51 6.13
C SER A 385 -9.17 -26.44 6.64
N GLY A 386 -10.02 -27.40 6.26
CA GLY A 386 -11.37 -27.53 6.82
C GLY A 386 -11.40 -27.94 8.29
N ASP A 387 -10.27 -28.33 8.89
CA ASP A 387 -10.17 -28.57 10.33
C ASP A 387 -10.03 -27.23 11.08
N VAL A 388 -11.18 -26.65 11.39
CA VAL A 388 -11.29 -25.38 12.11
C VAL A 388 -10.70 -25.46 13.54
N PHE A 389 -10.61 -26.63 14.16
CA PHE A 389 -10.02 -26.77 15.49
C PHE A 389 -8.49 -26.67 15.42
N ARG A 390 -7.88 -27.34 14.44
CA ARG A 390 -6.46 -27.19 14.15
C ARG A 390 -6.13 -25.76 13.72
N GLY A 391 -6.94 -25.17 12.85
CA GLY A 391 -6.77 -23.77 12.41
C GLY A 391 -6.80 -22.78 13.58
N TYR A 392 -7.78 -22.92 14.48
CA TYR A 392 -7.89 -22.06 15.67
C TYR A 392 -6.68 -22.18 16.61
N LEU A 393 -6.12 -23.39 16.78
CA LEU A 393 -4.90 -23.59 17.54
C LEU A 393 -3.69 -22.95 16.86
N LEU A 394 -3.58 -23.10 15.54
CA LEU A 394 -2.50 -22.49 14.75
C LEU A 394 -2.53 -20.96 14.85
N ASP A 395 -3.73 -20.36 14.76
CA ASP A 395 -3.94 -18.93 15.00
C ASP A 395 -3.51 -18.50 16.41
N GLY A 396 -3.67 -19.37 17.41
CA GLY A 396 -3.16 -19.13 18.76
C GLY A 396 -1.63 -18.99 18.81
N PHE A 397 -0.89 -19.85 18.09
CA PHE A 397 0.57 -19.75 17.97
C PHE A 397 0.99 -18.53 17.13
N PHE A 398 0.28 -18.23 16.04
CA PHE A 398 0.46 -17.01 15.27
C PHE A 398 0.33 -15.75 16.15
N ASN A 399 -0.72 -15.70 16.98
CA ASN A 399 -0.95 -14.62 17.94
C ASN A 399 0.22 -14.52 18.93
N LEU A 400 0.68 -15.66 19.47
CA LEU A 400 1.79 -15.70 20.40
C LEU A 400 3.08 -15.18 19.77
N ALA A 401 3.42 -15.60 18.55
CA ALA A 401 4.60 -15.09 17.83
C ALA A 401 4.52 -13.58 17.61
N GLY A 402 3.34 -13.06 17.25
CA GLY A 402 3.11 -11.63 17.08
C GLY A 402 3.37 -10.81 18.35
N MET A 403 2.88 -11.29 19.50
CA MET A 403 3.09 -10.66 20.81
C MET A 403 4.55 -10.78 21.26
N LEU A 404 5.10 -12.00 21.19
CA LEU A 404 6.45 -12.34 21.68
C LEU A 404 7.56 -11.58 20.94
N THR A 405 7.34 -11.24 19.67
CA THR A 405 8.34 -10.59 18.82
C THR A 405 8.10 -9.08 18.63
N GLY A 406 7.09 -8.51 19.31
CA GLY A 406 6.84 -7.06 19.32
C GLY A 406 6.34 -6.50 17.98
N GLN A 407 5.44 -7.22 17.31
CA GLN A 407 4.82 -6.77 16.07
C GLN A 407 3.91 -5.55 16.28
N GLY A 408 3.72 -4.73 15.25
CA GLY A 408 2.99 -3.44 15.36
C GLY A 408 1.52 -3.54 14.98
N ILE A 409 1.20 -4.32 13.96
CA ILE A 409 -0.14 -4.52 13.41
C ILE A 409 -0.32 -6.02 13.23
N LEU A 410 -1.38 -6.60 13.82
CA LEU A 410 -1.66 -8.03 13.74
C LEU A 410 -2.97 -8.22 12.97
N LEU A 411 -2.88 -8.80 11.77
CA LEU A 411 -4.04 -9.21 10.99
C LEU A 411 -4.61 -10.48 11.59
N VAL A 412 -5.85 -10.42 12.05
CA VAL A 412 -6.49 -11.52 12.76
C VAL A 412 -6.67 -12.72 11.83
N GLY A 413 -6.07 -13.86 12.19
CA GLY A 413 -6.29 -15.15 11.54
C GLY A 413 -7.68 -15.70 11.81
N MET A 414 -8.19 -16.46 10.85
CA MET A 414 -9.54 -17.00 10.88
C MET A 414 -9.46 -18.51 10.78
N MET A 415 -10.03 -19.22 11.74
CA MET A 415 -10.06 -20.69 11.69
C MET A 415 -10.83 -21.23 10.47
N THR A 416 -11.65 -20.41 9.83
CA THR A 416 -12.41 -20.70 8.60
C THR A 416 -11.73 -20.21 7.33
N GLU A 417 -10.47 -19.76 7.38
CA GLU A 417 -9.74 -19.16 6.25
C GLU A 417 -9.84 -19.97 4.95
N ALA A 418 -9.68 -21.29 5.04
CA ALA A 418 -9.72 -22.20 3.89
C ALA A 418 -11.15 -22.62 3.48
N VAL A 419 -12.19 -22.11 4.14
CA VAL A 419 -13.58 -22.57 3.99
C VAL A 419 -14.49 -21.47 3.43
N VAL A 420 -14.55 -20.32 4.10
CA VAL A 420 -15.52 -19.26 3.77
C VAL A 420 -15.06 -17.91 4.31
N THR A 421 -15.52 -16.83 3.67
CA THR A 421 -15.42 -15.48 4.25
C THR A 421 -15.99 -15.48 5.68
N PRO A 422 -15.26 -14.97 6.69
CA PRO A 422 -15.61 -15.14 8.09
C PRO A 422 -16.99 -14.60 8.44
N TRP A 423 -17.79 -15.43 9.13
CA TRP A 423 -19.05 -15.03 9.74
C TRP A 423 -18.82 -14.20 11.00
N LEU A 424 -19.91 -13.69 11.58
CA LEU A 424 -19.86 -12.93 12.84
C LEU A 424 -19.29 -13.77 14.00
N SER A 425 -19.65 -15.06 14.07
CA SER A 425 -19.12 -15.99 15.08
C SER A 425 -17.61 -16.18 14.97
N ASP A 426 -17.11 -16.29 13.74
CA ASP A 426 -15.71 -16.60 13.47
C ASP A 426 -14.83 -15.43 13.88
N ARG A 427 -15.28 -14.21 13.54
CA ARG A 427 -14.62 -12.97 13.97
C ARG A 427 -14.63 -12.80 15.48
N ASP A 428 -15.75 -13.10 16.16
CA ASP A 428 -15.81 -12.99 17.61
C ASP A 428 -14.86 -13.99 18.28
N LEU A 429 -14.87 -15.25 17.86
CA LEU A 429 -13.95 -16.28 18.35
C LEU A 429 -12.49 -15.92 18.08
N ALA A 430 -12.16 -15.43 16.88
CA ALA A 430 -10.80 -15.00 16.55
C ALA A 430 -10.34 -13.83 17.43
N LEU A 431 -11.22 -12.86 17.71
CA LEU A 431 -10.94 -11.78 18.64
C LEU A 431 -10.82 -12.26 20.10
N GLN A 432 -11.60 -13.26 20.51
CA GLN A 432 -11.43 -13.92 21.81
C GLN A 432 -10.05 -14.58 21.92
N ASN A 433 -9.59 -15.27 20.88
CA ASN A 433 -8.26 -15.88 20.81
C ASN A 433 -7.15 -14.83 20.97
N VAL A 434 -7.22 -13.75 20.20
CA VAL A 434 -6.25 -12.64 20.28
C VAL A 434 -6.22 -12.03 21.69
N ARG A 435 -7.38 -11.77 22.29
CA ARG A 435 -7.47 -11.23 23.67
C ARG A 435 -6.88 -12.19 24.69
N TYR A 436 -7.22 -13.47 24.58
CA TYR A 436 -6.70 -14.50 25.49
C TYR A 436 -5.17 -14.57 25.42
N VAL A 437 -4.61 -14.74 24.23
CA VAL A 437 -3.15 -14.85 24.05
C VAL A 437 -2.45 -13.57 24.49
N ARG A 438 -2.97 -12.39 24.15
CA ARG A 438 -2.41 -11.11 24.61
C ARG A 438 -2.36 -11.01 26.13
N ASN A 439 -3.48 -11.30 26.80
CA ASN A 439 -3.57 -11.20 28.26
C ASN A 439 -2.70 -12.26 28.96
N ALA A 440 -2.66 -13.48 28.42
CA ALA A 440 -1.88 -14.57 28.99
C ALA A 440 -0.37 -14.41 28.75
N ALA A 441 0.03 -13.91 27.58
CA ALA A 441 1.45 -13.65 27.27
C ALA A 441 1.96 -12.42 28.02
N GLY A 442 1.14 -11.37 28.22
CA GLY A 442 1.53 -10.19 28.99
C GLY A 442 2.88 -9.61 28.56
N GLY A 443 3.81 -9.50 29.52
CA GLY A 443 5.18 -9.03 29.31
C GLY A 443 6.17 -10.07 28.79
N LEU A 444 5.74 -11.24 28.31
CA LEU A 444 6.64 -12.37 27.95
C LEU A 444 7.75 -12.00 26.96
N ALA A 445 7.55 -10.99 26.11
CA ALA A 445 8.58 -10.46 25.22
C ALA A 445 9.81 -9.92 25.98
N GLU A 446 9.65 -9.42 27.21
CA GLU A 446 10.73 -8.94 28.08
C GLU A 446 11.57 -10.09 28.65
N ASP A 447 10.94 -11.22 28.94
CA ASP A 447 11.61 -12.41 29.49
C ASP A 447 12.23 -13.32 28.41
N PHE A 448 11.86 -13.10 27.14
CA PHE A 448 12.25 -13.96 26.04
C PHE A 448 13.59 -13.56 25.41
N HIS A 449 14.61 -14.36 25.69
CA HIS A 449 15.95 -14.19 25.13
C HIS A 449 16.42 -15.49 24.44
N PRO A 450 16.36 -15.55 23.09
CA PRO A 450 16.94 -16.67 22.36
C PRO A 450 18.43 -16.83 22.67
N ALA A 451 18.89 -18.07 22.85
CA ALA A 451 20.31 -18.33 23.04
C ALA A 451 21.12 -17.74 21.86
N PRO A 452 22.25 -17.03 22.11
CA PRO A 452 23.02 -16.36 21.07
C PRO A 452 23.42 -17.29 19.91
N ASP A 453 23.74 -18.54 20.21
CA ASP A 453 24.07 -19.55 19.20
C ASP A 453 22.96 -20.56 18.98
N GLY A 454 21.74 -20.30 19.46
CA GLY A 454 20.58 -21.16 19.26
C GLY A 454 20.03 -21.12 17.83
N LEU A 455 19.08 -22.01 17.54
CA LEU A 455 18.45 -22.12 16.22
C LEU A 455 17.88 -20.78 15.72
N ILE A 456 17.16 -20.06 16.58
CA ILE A 456 16.51 -18.78 16.23
C ILE A 456 17.55 -17.75 15.75
N ALA A 457 18.60 -17.52 16.53
CA ALA A 457 19.65 -16.56 16.19
C ALA A 457 20.43 -16.97 14.93
N ARG A 458 20.81 -18.25 14.81
CA ARG A 458 21.51 -18.76 13.62
C ARG A 458 20.65 -18.64 12.36
N ARG A 459 19.35 -18.95 12.46
CA ARG A 459 18.41 -18.84 11.33
C ARG A 459 18.25 -17.39 10.88
N ALA A 460 18.08 -16.45 11.81
CA ALA A 460 17.99 -15.02 11.48
C ALA A 460 19.25 -14.50 10.76
N ARG A 461 20.45 -14.86 11.25
CA ARG A 461 21.71 -14.51 10.57
C ARG A 461 21.82 -15.11 9.18
N ARG A 462 21.41 -16.37 9.02
CA ARG A 462 21.42 -17.07 7.73
C ARG A 462 20.52 -16.37 6.72
N VAL A 463 19.27 -16.07 7.08
CA VAL A 463 18.33 -15.38 6.19
C VAL A 463 18.87 -14.00 5.80
N LEU A 464 19.44 -13.24 6.75
CA LEU A 464 20.05 -11.95 6.45
C LEU A 464 21.23 -12.07 5.46
N ALA A 465 22.07 -13.09 5.60
CA ALA A 465 23.17 -13.35 4.67
C ALA A 465 22.64 -13.71 3.27
N GLU A 466 21.67 -14.62 3.17
CA GLU A 466 21.02 -15.01 1.92
C GLU A 466 20.34 -13.81 1.22
N SER A 467 19.78 -12.86 1.98
CA SER A 467 19.22 -11.62 1.45
C SER A 467 20.28 -10.68 0.87
N ILE A 468 21.46 -10.62 1.49
CA ILE A 468 22.59 -9.86 0.96
C ILE A 468 23.07 -10.48 -0.35
N ASP A 469 23.21 -11.81 -0.39
CA ASP A 469 23.63 -12.52 -1.60
C ASP A 469 22.61 -12.31 -2.74
N LEU A 470 21.31 -12.35 -2.45
CA LEU A 470 20.27 -12.03 -3.44
C LEU A 470 20.37 -10.58 -3.94
N LEU A 471 20.57 -9.60 -3.05
CA LEU A 471 20.74 -8.20 -3.46
C LEU A 471 21.99 -7.99 -4.31
N GLU A 472 23.08 -8.70 -4.05
CA GLU A 472 24.30 -8.66 -4.85
C GLU A 472 24.08 -9.27 -6.22
N ARG A 473 23.42 -10.44 -6.30
CA ARG A 473 23.00 -11.01 -7.58
C ARG A 473 22.15 -10.03 -8.38
N ILE A 474 21.15 -9.37 -7.76
CA ILE A 474 20.31 -8.36 -8.44
C ILE A 474 21.16 -7.23 -9.04
N LEU A 475 22.24 -6.80 -8.39
CA LEU A 475 23.14 -5.77 -8.92
C LEU A 475 23.96 -6.24 -10.11
N ASP A 476 24.22 -7.53 -10.25
CA ASP A 476 25.01 -8.08 -11.35
C ASP A 476 24.20 -8.19 -12.66
N HIS A 477 22.86 -8.12 -12.61
CA HIS A 477 22.04 -8.09 -13.82
C HIS A 477 22.18 -6.73 -14.51
N ALA A 478 22.54 -6.71 -15.80
CA ALA A 478 22.61 -5.52 -16.63
C ALA A 478 21.44 -5.45 -17.63
N GLU A 479 20.82 -4.29 -17.78
CA GLU A 479 19.75 -4.03 -18.75
C GLU A 479 20.15 -2.83 -19.65
N PRO A 480 20.04 -2.93 -21.00
CA PRO A 480 20.52 -1.89 -21.92
C PRO A 480 19.87 -0.52 -21.71
N ASP A 481 18.56 -0.49 -21.42
CA ASP A 481 17.77 0.74 -21.41
C ASP A 481 17.61 1.32 -19.99
N PHE A 482 17.74 0.47 -18.98
CA PHE A 482 17.53 0.86 -17.57
C PHE A 482 18.78 0.69 -16.68
N GLY A 483 19.88 0.18 -17.23
CA GLY A 483 21.13 -0.09 -16.53
C GLY A 483 21.08 -1.38 -15.71
N ALA A 484 22.09 -1.62 -14.87
CA ALA A 484 22.07 -2.77 -13.97
C ALA A 484 20.97 -2.67 -12.91
N GLY A 485 20.30 -3.79 -12.59
CA GLY A 485 19.47 -3.87 -11.40
C GLY A 485 18.11 -4.57 -11.53
N LEU A 486 17.19 -4.11 -10.67
CA LEU A 486 15.97 -4.81 -10.27
C LEU A 486 15.04 -5.22 -11.43
N LEU A 487 14.92 -4.40 -12.48
CA LEU A 487 14.05 -4.73 -13.61
C LEU A 487 14.50 -5.98 -14.36
N ALA A 488 15.81 -6.10 -14.61
CA ALA A 488 16.37 -7.28 -15.27
C ALA A 488 16.23 -8.54 -14.39
N ALA A 489 16.47 -8.41 -13.08
CA ALA A 489 16.30 -9.52 -12.13
C ALA A 489 14.83 -9.98 -11.99
N ILE A 490 13.87 -9.08 -12.19
CA ILE A 490 12.44 -9.45 -12.27
C ILE A 490 12.12 -10.06 -13.64
N ALA A 491 12.74 -9.58 -14.72
CA ALA A 491 12.50 -10.10 -16.08
C ALA A 491 12.96 -11.56 -16.23
N ASP A 492 14.09 -11.95 -15.65
CA ASP A 492 14.61 -13.32 -15.72
C ASP A 492 14.15 -14.26 -14.58
N GLY A 493 13.50 -13.69 -13.56
CA GLY A 493 12.93 -14.42 -12.42
C GLY A 493 13.89 -14.60 -11.24
N THR A 494 15.07 -13.97 -11.27
CA THR A 494 16.02 -13.98 -10.14
C THR A 494 15.40 -13.40 -8.86
N PHE A 495 14.53 -12.39 -8.99
CA PHE A 495 13.72 -11.87 -7.90
C PHE A 495 12.23 -12.17 -8.10
N GLY A 496 11.58 -12.76 -7.10
CA GLY A 496 10.13 -13.00 -7.10
C GLY A 496 9.65 -14.25 -7.86
N LEU A 497 10.55 -15.10 -8.36
CA LEU A 497 10.32 -16.38 -9.06
C LEU A 497 9.54 -16.29 -10.39
N MET A 498 8.74 -15.26 -10.60
CA MET A 498 7.99 -15.01 -11.83
C MET A 498 8.76 -14.09 -12.77
N ARG A 499 8.73 -14.40 -14.07
CA ARG A 499 9.36 -13.58 -15.12
C ARG A 499 8.42 -12.48 -15.57
N ARG A 500 8.80 -11.22 -15.37
CA ARG A 500 8.03 -10.03 -15.78
C ARG A 500 8.92 -9.02 -16.51
N PRO A 501 9.00 -9.08 -17.84
CA PRO A 501 9.87 -8.19 -18.59
C PRO A 501 9.35 -6.74 -18.60
N ALA A 502 10.26 -5.77 -18.73
CA ALA A 502 9.94 -4.34 -18.63
C ALA A 502 9.14 -3.79 -19.83
N ASP A 503 9.17 -4.50 -20.96
CA ASP A 503 8.43 -4.22 -22.21
C ASP A 503 7.11 -5.00 -22.32
N GLY A 504 6.74 -5.77 -21.28
CA GLY A 504 5.51 -6.56 -21.22
C GLY A 504 4.54 -6.13 -20.11
N GLY A 505 3.47 -6.90 -19.95
CA GLY A 505 2.46 -6.68 -18.91
C GLY A 505 1.45 -5.58 -19.23
N ARG A 506 0.42 -5.48 -18.39
CA ARG A 506 -0.73 -4.60 -18.58
C ARG A 506 -0.37 -3.13 -18.27
N GLY A 507 -0.92 -2.20 -19.05
CA GLY A 507 -0.85 -0.76 -18.79
C GLY A 507 0.44 -0.07 -19.22
N LEU A 508 1.31 -0.75 -19.99
CA LEU A 508 2.52 -0.18 -20.59
C LEU A 508 2.18 0.96 -21.57
N ASP A 509 1.11 0.82 -22.34
CA ASP A 509 0.59 1.84 -23.25
C ASP A 509 0.20 3.14 -22.52
N GLY A 510 -0.04 3.08 -21.21
CA GLY A 510 -0.30 4.23 -20.36
C GLY A 510 0.94 4.91 -19.79
N VAL A 511 2.15 4.52 -20.20
CA VAL A 511 3.42 5.10 -19.72
C VAL A 511 4.03 5.99 -20.79
N VAL A 512 4.46 7.20 -20.41
CA VAL A 512 5.19 8.10 -21.32
C VAL A 512 6.40 8.71 -20.64
N ARG A 513 7.47 8.95 -21.42
CA ARG A 513 8.63 9.71 -20.96
C ARG A 513 8.29 11.20 -20.95
N LEU A 514 8.78 11.91 -19.93
CA LEU A 514 8.54 13.35 -19.82
C LEU A 514 9.29 14.12 -20.93
N ALA A 515 8.60 15.03 -21.60
CA ALA A 515 9.20 16.01 -22.50
C ALA A 515 9.69 17.26 -21.73
N PRO A 516 10.67 18.01 -22.27
CA PRO A 516 11.01 19.33 -21.75
C PRO A 516 9.77 20.23 -21.67
N GLY A 517 9.53 20.86 -20.52
CA GLY A 517 8.34 21.68 -20.29
C GLY A 517 7.10 20.90 -19.84
N TYR A 518 7.24 19.61 -19.47
CA TYR A 518 6.23 18.90 -18.70
C TYR A 518 5.89 19.66 -17.41
N VAL A 519 4.60 19.77 -17.10
CA VAL A 519 4.11 20.44 -15.89
C VAL A 519 3.09 19.56 -15.18
N ASN A 520 3.37 19.24 -13.92
CA ASN A 520 2.42 18.64 -13.01
C ASN A 520 2.64 19.20 -11.59
N PRO A 521 1.82 20.16 -11.14
CA PRO A 521 2.00 20.79 -9.84
C PRO A 521 1.94 19.82 -8.67
N ALA A 522 1.19 18.71 -8.80
CA ALA A 522 1.14 17.72 -7.73
C ALA A 522 2.50 17.08 -7.51
N ARG A 523 3.25 16.77 -8.58
CA ARG A 523 4.61 16.20 -8.47
C ARG A 523 5.57 17.18 -7.80
N ASP A 524 5.57 18.44 -8.23
CA ASP A 524 6.47 19.45 -7.70
C ASP A 524 6.19 19.74 -6.20
N LEU A 525 4.92 19.87 -5.84
CA LEU A 525 4.48 20.13 -4.46
C LEU A 525 4.64 18.92 -3.53
N LEU A 526 4.78 17.71 -4.08
CA LEU A 526 5.02 16.47 -3.35
C LEU A 526 6.51 16.07 -3.29
N ASP A 527 7.34 16.57 -4.21
CA ASP A 527 8.80 16.46 -4.15
C ASP A 527 9.41 17.47 -3.16
N GLY A 528 8.70 18.57 -2.85
CA GLY A 528 9.03 19.47 -1.74
C GLY A 528 8.82 18.80 -0.37
N ALA A 529 9.75 19.02 0.56
CA ALA A 529 9.61 18.50 1.93
C ALA A 529 8.28 19.00 2.56
N PRO A 530 7.55 18.14 3.29
CA PRO A 530 6.22 18.45 3.84
C PRO A 530 6.19 19.59 4.86
#